data_AF-A0A944ABS5-F1
#
_entry.id   AF-A0A944ABS5-F1
#
_cell.length_a   1.000
_cell.length_b   1.000
_cell.length_c   1.000
_cell.angle_alpha   90.00
_cell.angle_beta   90.00
_cell.angle_gamma   90.00
#
_symmetry.space_group_name_H-M   'P 1'
#
loop_
_entity.id
_entity.type
_entity.pdbx_description
1 polymer ?
#
loop_
_entity_poly.entity_id
_entity_poly.type
_entity_poly.pdbx_seq_one_letter_code
_entity_poly.pdbx_strand_id
1 'polypeptide(L)'
;MYQISISPEEIERKEMKSFPGKITVIDSTGPEFTKAIAYLRRQKILGFDTESRPCFSPGQPHYGVSLLQLSGPERAFLFRIKKTGMSASLCRILSNPSIKKIGAATADDVRGLQKYTPFEASGFIDLQKMVWEYGIKDKSVKKMAAIILDVKISKTQQLSNWEADELSESQQKYAATDAWICREMYLKLLCSEKNPLTPEQMMPAPPAPKENSTENAENEGNKVNAASSSEPSKKKKRRKRRAPSYYRRRSRQKKTDNKVQ
;
A
#
# COMPACT_ATOMS: atom_id res chain seq x y z
N MET A 1 0.11 18.07 -17.41
CA MET A 1 -0.18 16.64 -17.57
C MET A 1 0.85 15.83 -16.81
N TYR A 2 0.45 14.76 -16.12
CA TYR A 2 1.38 13.90 -15.39
C TYR A 2 2.10 12.91 -16.31
N GLN A 3 3.28 12.44 -15.89
CA GLN A 3 3.97 11.34 -16.55
C GLN A 3 3.22 10.02 -16.33
N ILE A 4 3.19 9.15 -17.34
CA ILE A 4 2.54 7.83 -17.25
C ILE A 4 3.25 6.94 -16.23
N SER A 5 4.58 6.93 -16.26
CA SER A 5 5.42 6.18 -15.34
C SER A 5 6.74 6.91 -15.17
N ILE A 6 7.43 6.61 -14.07
CA ILE A 6 8.73 7.18 -13.74
C ILE A 6 9.76 6.08 -13.45
N SER A 7 10.98 6.28 -13.94
CA SER A 7 12.13 5.40 -13.72
C SER A 7 12.77 5.62 -12.33
N PRO A 8 13.50 4.63 -11.78
CA PRO A 8 14.27 4.82 -10.55
C PRO A 8 15.26 5.98 -10.63
N GLU A 9 15.96 6.14 -11.76
CA GLU A 9 16.97 7.18 -11.99
C GLU A 9 16.34 8.57 -11.97
N GLU A 10 15.15 8.71 -12.55
CA GLU A 10 14.40 9.97 -12.52
C GLU A 10 13.96 10.34 -11.10
N ILE A 11 13.54 9.36 -10.30
CA ILE A 11 13.17 9.58 -8.90
C ILE A 11 14.38 10.06 -8.09
N GLU A 12 15.56 9.49 -8.32
CA GLU A 12 16.74 9.86 -7.52
C GLU A 12 17.22 11.30 -7.75
N ARG A 13 16.86 11.90 -8.89
CA ARG A 13 17.11 13.32 -9.18
C ARG A 13 16.16 14.27 -8.45
N LYS A 14 15.09 13.78 -7.83
CA LYS A 14 14.12 14.61 -7.10
C LYS A 14 14.62 14.99 -5.71
N GLU A 15 14.06 16.08 -5.17
CA GLU A 15 14.32 16.50 -3.80
C GLU A 15 13.72 15.50 -2.79
N MET A 16 14.48 15.18 -1.75
CA MET A 16 13.99 14.34 -0.66
C MET A 16 12.98 15.10 0.19
N LYS A 17 11.76 14.58 0.30
CA LYS A 17 10.71 15.15 1.14
C LYS A 17 10.32 14.21 2.26
N SER A 18 9.97 14.81 3.39
CA SER A 18 9.49 14.10 4.57
C SER A 18 8.44 14.95 5.28
N PHE A 19 7.65 14.34 6.15
CA PHE A 19 6.59 15.04 6.86
C PHE A 19 7.15 16.23 7.68
N PRO A 20 6.73 17.48 7.40
CA PRO A 20 7.36 18.66 8.03
C PRO A 20 6.81 18.97 9.43
N GLY A 21 5.66 18.39 9.79
CA GLY A 21 4.93 18.74 11.00
C GLY A 21 5.34 17.98 12.26
N LYS A 22 4.55 18.17 13.32
CA LYS A 22 4.77 17.49 14.61
C LYS A 22 4.31 16.04 14.54
N ILE A 23 5.19 15.13 14.90
CA ILE A 23 4.88 13.70 15.04
C ILE A 23 4.62 13.39 16.51
N THR A 24 3.62 12.56 16.79
CA THR A 24 3.32 12.11 18.15
C THR A 24 3.02 10.62 18.13
N VAL A 25 3.83 9.85 18.85
CA VAL A 25 3.57 8.42 19.09
C VAL A 25 2.52 8.31 20.19
N ILE A 26 1.50 7.50 19.95
CA ILE A 26 0.40 7.26 20.87
C ILE A 26 0.44 5.78 21.26
N ASP A 27 0.93 5.50 22.47
CA ASP A 27 1.13 4.15 22.99
C ASP A 27 0.24 3.81 24.20
N SER A 28 -0.52 4.79 24.69
CA SER A 28 -1.52 4.65 25.75
C SER A 28 -2.74 5.54 25.47
N THR A 29 -3.86 5.27 26.12
CA THR A 29 -5.13 6.00 25.95
C THR A 29 -5.28 7.24 26.85
N GLY A 30 -4.16 7.92 27.16
CA GLY A 30 -4.11 9.06 28.08
C GLY A 30 -4.41 10.44 27.44
N PRO A 31 -3.86 11.53 28.02
CA PRO A 31 -4.08 12.90 27.54
C PRO A 31 -3.65 13.14 26.09
N GLU A 32 -2.50 12.61 25.67
CA GLU A 32 -2.02 12.75 24.29
C GLU A 32 -2.93 12.03 23.28
N PHE A 33 -3.45 10.86 23.65
CA PHE A 33 -4.47 10.17 22.85
C PHE A 33 -5.72 11.04 22.70
N THR A 34 -6.21 11.63 23.78
CA THR A 34 -7.39 12.50 23.75
C THR A 34 -7.17 13.73 22.87
N LYS A 35 -6.00 14.38 22.96
CA LYS A 35 -5.60 15.50 22.09
C LYS A 35 -5.52 15.08 20.63
N ALA A 36 -4.96 13.90 20.34
CA ALA A 36 -4.88 13.34 18.99
C ALA A 36 -6.27 13.15 18.39
N ILE A 37 -7.18 12.49 19.11
CA ILE A 37 -8.57 12.29 18.68
C ILE A 37 -9.27 13.63 18.42
N ALA A 38 -9.13 14.60 19.32
CA ALA A 38 -9.73 15.93 19.16
C ALA A 38 -9.22 16.65 17.91
N TYR A 39 -7.91 16.58 17.63
CA TYR A 39 -7.33 17.14 16.41
C TYR A 39 -7.84 16.43 15.15
N LEU A 40 -7.80 15.09 15.13
CA LEU A 40 -8.15 14.28 13.97
C LEU A 40 -9.63 14.44 13.59
N ARG A 41 -10.53 14.55 14.58
CA ARG A 41 -11.97 14.77 14.36
C ARG A 41 -12.30 16.08 13.66
N ARG A 42 -11.42 17.08 13.72
CA ARG A 42 -11.60 18.39 13.06
C ARG A 42 -11.11 18.40 11.61
N GLN A 43 -10.39 17.35 11.19
CA GLN A 43 -9.87 17.28 9.83
C GLN A 43 -10.94 16.77 8.86
N LYS A 44 -11.04 17.38 7.68
CA LYS A 44 -11.88 16.88 6.58
C LYS A 44 -11.19 15.78 5.78
N ILE A 45 -9.85 15.82 5.72
CA ILE A 45 -9.02 14.91 4.94
C ILE A 45 -7.80 14.53 5.78
N LEU A 46 -7.64 13.23 5.99
CA LEU A 46 -6.53 12.60 6.68
C LEU A 46 -5.75 11.71 5.72
N GLY A 47 -4.44 11.71 5.86
CA GLY A 47 -3.58 10.63 5.39
C GLY A 47 -3.76 9.39 6.28
N PHE A 48 -3.76 8.21 5.68
CA PHE A 48 -3.93 6.92 6.33
C PHE A 48 -2.88 5.94 5.78
N ASP A 49 -2.25 5.22 6.69
CA ASP A 49 -1.44 4.05 6.36
C ASP A 49 -1.45 3.08 7.55
N THR A 50 -0.89 1.87 7.36
CA THR A 50 -0.58 0.97 8.48
C THR A 50 0.75 0.27 8.30
N GLU A 51 1.38 -0.13 9.42
CA GLU A 51 2.58 -0.96 9.39
C GLU A 51 2.42 -2.22 10.23
N SER A 52 3.00 -3.30 9.72
CA SER A 52 3.00 -4.63 10.35
C SER A 52 4.42 -5.16 10.41
N ARG A 53 4.73 -5.99 11.41
CA ARG A 53 6.02 -6.67 11.45
C ARG A 53 6.15 -7.60 10.23
N PRO A 54 7.24 -7.50 9.45
CA PRO A 54 7.43 -8.37 8.29
C PRO A 54 7.61 -9.83 8.73
N CYS A 55 7.08 -10.74 7.91
CA CYS A 55 7.20 -12.18 8.09
C CYS A 55 8.09 -12.72 6.96
N PHE A 56 9.29 -13.20 7.28
CA PHE A 56 10.28 -13.64 6.29
C PHE A 56 10.34 -15.17 6.12
N SER A 57 9.74 -15.93 7.04
CA SER A 57 9.81 -17.39 7.05
C SER A 57 8.44 -18.03 6.83
N PRO A 58 8.33 -19.06 5.95
CA PRO A 58 7.12 -19.85 5.84
C PRO A 58 6.78 -20.50 7.19
N GLY A 59 5.61 -20.20 7.74
CA GLY A 59 5.13 -20.76 9.01
C GLY A 59 5.19 -19.81 10.21
N GLN A 60 5.80 -18.61 10.08
CA GLN A 60 5.66 -17.59 11.12
C GLN A 60 4.21 -17.08 11.22
N PRO A 61 3.73 -16.79 12.44
CA PRO A 61 2.38 -16.29 12.65
C PRO A 61 2.21 -14.92 11.98
N HIS A 62 1.02 -14.65 11.45
CA HIS A 62 0.67 -13.31 10.98
C HIS A 62 0.63 -12.36 12.17
N TYR A 63 1.58 -11.42 12.23
CA TYR A 63 1.74 -10.50 13.35
C TYR A 63 0.60 -9.49 13.49
N GLY A 64 -0.18 -9.25 12.43
CA GLY A 64 -1.26 -8.25 12.43
C GLY A 64 -0.70 -6.82 12.38
N VAL A 65 -1.63 -5.85 12.39
CA VAL A 65 -1.28 -4.41 12.30
C VAL A 65 -0.68 -3.95 13.63
N SER A 66 0.55 -3.44 13.58
CA SER A 66 1.28 -2.96 14.76
C SER A 66 1.19 -1.44 14.94
N LEU A 67 1.09 -0.71 13.83
CA LEU A 67 1.04 0.75 13.82
C LEU A 67 -0.07 1.22 12.87
N LEU A 68 -0.87 2.17 13.33
CA LEU A 68 -1.80 2.93 12.49
C LEU A 68 -1.29 4.37 12.40
N GLN A 69 -1.14 4.89 11.19
CA GLN A 69 -0.76 6.28 10.97
C GLN A 69 -1.97 7.09 10.51
N LEU A 70 -2.23 8.20 11.19
CA LEU A 70 -3.20 9.19 10.75
C LEU A 70 -2.54 10.56 10.73
N SER A 71 -2.54 11.20 9.55
CA SER A 71 -1.84 12.47 9.35
C SER A 71 -2.77 13.55 8.84
N GLY A 72 -2.75 14.71 9.51
CA GLY A 72 -3.31 15.96 8.99
C GLY A 72 -2.24 16.78 8.27
N PRO A 73 -2.50 18.07 7.99
CA PRO A 73 -1.49 18.95 7.37
C PRO A 73 -0.28 19.19 8.28
N GLU A 74 -0.50 19.39 9.58
CA GLU A 74 0.54 19.87 10.51
C GLU A 74 0.95 18.85 11.57
N ARG A 75 0.12 17.83 11.79
CA ARG A 75 0.33 16.82 12.83
C ARG A 75 0.06 15.41 12.32
N ALA A 76 0.96 14.51 12.65
CA ALA A 76 0.86 13.08 12.39
C ALA A 76 0.85 12.31 13.71
N PHE A 77 -0.06 11.34 13.82
CA PHE A 77 -0.21 10.50 15.00
C PHE A 77 0.06 9.05 14.63
N LEU A 78 0.92 8.40 15.42
CA LEU A 78 1.36 7.03 15.22
C LEU A 78 0.79 6.18 16.36
N PHE A 79 -0.37 5.55 16.14
CA PHE A 79 -1.06 4.76 17.16
C PHE A 79 -0.47 3.35 17.23
N ARG A 80 0.16 3.00 18.35
CA ARG A 80 0.71 1.66 18.63
C ARG A 80 -0.44 0.70 18.91
N ILE A 81 -1.06 0.14 17.86
CA ILE A 81 -2.31 -0.63 17.95
C ILE A 81 -2.20 -1.81 18.93
N LYS A 82 -1.05 -2.48 19.02
CA LYS A 82 -0.84 -3.57 19.99
C LYS A 82 -0.78 -3.12 21.45
N LYS A 83 -0.50 -1.83 21.71
CA LYS A 83 -0.47 -1.24 23.07
C LYS A 83 -1.79 -0.55 23.41
N THR A 84 -2.34 0.23 22.48
CA THR A 84 -3.55 1.04 22.72
C THR A 84 -4.85 0.31 22.43
N GLY A 85 -4.79 -0.77 21.63
CA GLY A 85 -5.97 -1.34 20.98
C GLY A 85 -6.65 -0.38 20.00
N MET A 86 -7.82 -0.80 19.52
CA MET A 86 -8.71 -0.02 18.65
C MET A 86 -9.86 0.55 19.47
N SER A 87 -9.65 1.69 20.12
CA SER A 87 -10.69 2.33 20.94
C SER A 87 -11.91 2.78 20.11
N ALA A 88 -13.07 2.87 20.77
CA ALA A 88 -14.31 3.34 20.14
C ALA A 88 -14.17 4.72 19.47
N SER A 89 -13.41 5.63 20.08
CA SER A 89 -13.16 6.98 19.54
C SER A 89 -12.33 6.95 18.25
N LEU A 90 -11.36 6.03 18.16
CA LEU A 90 -10.55 5.84 16.96
C LEU A 90 -11.38 5.18 15.84
N CYS A 91 -12.13 4.12 16.17
CA CYS A 91 -13.07 3.49 15.25
C CYS A 91 -14.08 4.51 14.69
N ARG A 92 -14.60 5.41 15.52
CA ARG A 92 -15.53 6.47 15.08
C ARG A 92 -14.92 7.41 14.03
N ILE A 93 -13.62 7.70 14.09
CA ILE A 93 -12.94 8.48 13.04
C ILE A 93 -12.86 7.68 11.73
N LEU A 94 -12.46 6.41 11.82
CA LEU A 94 -12.35 5.53 10.66
C LEU A 94 -13.72 5.21 10.01
N SER A 95 -14.79 5.25 10.80
CA SER A 95 -16.17 5.08 10.34
C SER A 95 -16.87 6.36 9.89
N ASN A 96 -16.27 7.54 10.07
CA ASN A 96 -16.93 8.79 9.71
C ASN A 96 -16.83 9.07 8.20
N PRO A 97 -17.95 9.11 7.43
CA PRO A 97 -17.93 9.42 6.00
C PRO A 97 -17.51 10.86 5.69
N SER A 98 -17.68 11.79 6.64
CA SER A 98 -17.32 13.21 6.49
C SER A 98 -15.82 13.46 6.61
N ILE A 99 -15.06 12.45 7.08
CA ILE A 99 -13.60 12.49 7.15
C ILE A 99 -13.07 11.53 6.10
N LYS A 100 -12.43 12.08 5.06
CA LYS A 100 -11.76 11.27 4.04
C LYS A 100 -10.45 10.72 4.59
N LYS A 101 -10.20 9.41 4.43
CA LYS A 101 -8.95 8.73 4.78
C LYS A 101 -8.25 8.32 3.49
N ILE A 102 -7.15 8.98 3.17
CA ILE A 102 -6.43 8.80 1.92
C ILE A 102 -5.24 7.88 2.17
N GLY A 103 -5.16 6.77 1.45
CA GLY A 103 -4.00 5.89 1.47
C GLY A 103 -3.80 5.19 0.13
N ALA A 104 -2.93 4.19 0.09
CA ALA A 104 -2.66 3.36 -1.08
C ALA A 104 -2.87 1.89 -0.74
N ALA A 105 -3.74 1.20 -1.47
CA ALA A 105 -4.12 -0.20 -1.22
C ALA A 105 -4.76 -0.47 0.17
N THR A 106 -5.54 0.49 0.68
CA THR A 106 -6.07 0.51 2.06
C THR A 106 -6.98 -0.65 2.48
N ALA A 107 -7.41 -1.49 1.54
CA ALA A 107 -8.43 -2.50 1.79
C ALA A 107 -7.93 -3.63 2.70
N ASP A 108 -6.68 -4.05 2.55
CA ASP A 108 -6.06 -5.07 3.41
C ASP A 108 -5.77 -4.50 4.80
N ASP A 109 -5.29 -3.25 4.87
CA ASP A 109 -5.01 -2.53 6.11
C ASP A 109 -6.25 -2.40 7.00
N VAL A 110 -7.36 -1.94 6.41
CA VAL A 110 -8.65 -1.83 7.10
C VAL A 110 -9.12 -3.19 7.61
N ARG A 111 -9.02 -4.23 6.79
CA ARG A 111 -9.36 -5.61 7.22
C ARG A 111 -8.43 -6.08 8.33
N GLY A 112 -7.16 -5.68 8.33
CA GLY A 112 -6.20 -5.93 9.40
C GLY A 112 -6.64 -5.28 10.73
N LEU A 113 -7.05 -4.01 10.70
CA LEU A 113 -7.53 -3.29 11.87
C LEU A 113 -8.85 -3.86 12.42
N GLN A 114 -9.77 -4.27 11.54
CA GLN A 114 -11.06 -4.86 11.92
C GLN A 114 -10.92 -6.19 12.68
N LYS A 115 -9.77 -6.87 12.59
CA LYS A 115 -9.48 -8.07 13.41
C LYS A 115 -9.31 -7.74 14.89
N TYR A 116 -8.93 -6.51 15.24
CA TYR A 116 -8.79 -6.08 16.64
C TYR A 116 -10.13 -5.62 17.22
N THR A 117 -10.91 -4.87 16.45
CA THR A 117 -12.23 -4.40 16.84
C THR A 117 -13.08 -4.15 15.59
N PRO A 118 -14.28 -4.74 15.48
CA PRO A 118 -15.17 -4.48 14.35
C PRO A 118 -15.56 -2.99 14.26
N PHE A 119 -15.52 -2.43 13.05
CA PHE A 119 -16.06 -1.11 12.75
C PHE A 119 -16.47 -1.05 11.28
N GLU A 120 -17.45 -0.20 10.96
CA GLU A 120 -17.87 0.04 9.58
C GLU A 120 -16.94 1.05 8.93
N ALA A 121 -16.02 0.60 8.08
CA ALA A 121 -15.08 1.49 7.40
C ALA A 121 -15.80 2.40 6.40
N SER A 122 -15.58 3.71 6.49
CA SER A 122 -16.21 4.69 5.59
C SER A 122 -15.25 5.81 5.24
N GLY A 123 -15.47 6.52 4.13
CA GLY A 123 -14.63 7.65 3.72
C GLY A 123 -13.20 7.30 3.29
N PHE A 124 -12.88 6.02 3.06
CA PHE A 124 -11.56 5.62 2.56
C PHE A 124 -11.43 5.87 1.05
N ILE A 125 -10.31 6.45 0.64
CA ILE A 125 -9.96 6.70 -0.76
C ILE A 125 -8.60 6.04 -1.01
N ASP A 126 -8.58 5.15 -2.00
CA ASP A 126 -7.40 4.41 -2.43
C ASP A 126 -6.80 5.06 -3.66
N LEU A 127 -5.63 5.68 -3.51
CA LEU A 127 -4.93 6.38 -4.59
C LEU A 127 -4.64 5.45 -5.76
N GLN A 128 -4.33 4.17 -5.52
CA GLN A 128 -4.01 3.23 -6.60
C GLN A 128 -5.19 2.96 -7.54
N LYS A 129 -6.42 3.29 -7.11
CA LYS A 129 -7.65 3.18 -7.89
C LYS A 129 -8.08 4.49 -8.53
N MET A 130 -7.39 5.59 -8.23
CA MET A 130 -7.75 6.94 -8.67
C MET A 130 -6.74 7.50 -9.67
N VAL A 131 -5.44 7.23 -9.49
CA VAL A 131 -4.37 7.90 -10.24
C VAL A 131 -4.42 7.65 -11.76
N TRP A 132 -5.05 6.56 -12.21
CA TRP A 132 -5.25 6.27 -13.64
C TRP A 132 -6.14 7.30 -14.33
N GLU A 133 -7.08 7.95 -13.62
CA GLU A 133 -7.93 9.04 -14.14
C GLU A 133 -7.11 10.29 -14.48
N TYR A 134 -5.90 10.38 -13.94
CA TYR A 134 -4.95 11.48 -14.14
C TYR A 134 -3.79 11.09 -15.05
N GLY A 135 -3.85 9.91 -15.66
CA GLY A 135 -2.87 9.46 -16.65
C GLY A 135 -1.66 8.77 -16.02
N ILE A 136 -1.77 8.32 -14.77
CA ILE A 136 -0.66 7.71 -14.03
C ILE A 136 -0.87 6.20 -13.92
N LYS A 137 0.13 5.43 -14.34
CA LYS A 137 0.14 3.96 -14.31
C LYS A 137 0.77 3.39 -13.04
N ASP A 138 1.77 4.07 -12.50
CA ASP A 138 2.48 3.62 -11.31
C ASP A 138 1.59 3.66 -10.06
N LYS A 139 1.71 2.62 -9.23
CA LYS A 139 0.88 2.43 -8.03
C LYS A 139 1.65 2.49 -6.72
N SER A 140 2.98 2.54 -6.75
CA SER A 140 3.76 2.65 -5.52
C SER A 140 3.71 4.08 -5.00
N VAL A 141 3.61 4.24 -3.68
CA VAL A 141 3.58 5.57 -3.04
C VAL A 141 4.82 6.39 -3.42
N LYS A 142 6.03 5.78 -3.44
CA LYS A 142 7.27 6.44 -3.86
C LYS A 142 7.18 7.00 -5.29
N LYS A 143 6.67 6.22 -6.24
CA LYS A 143 6.56 6.65 -7.64
C LYS A 143 5.44 7.66 -7.85
N MET A 144 4.27 7.43 -7.24
CA MET A 144 3.17 8.39 -7.30
C MET A 144 3.59 9.74 -6.71
N ALA A 145 4.33 9.77 -5.60
CA ALA A 145 4.84 11.02 -5.01
C ALA A 145 5.78 11.75 -5.97
N ALA A 146 6.67 11.02 -6.64
CA ALA A 146 7.58 11.60 -7.61
C ALA A 146 6.88 12.16 -8.85
N ILE A 147 5.81 11.50 -9.32
CA ILE A 147 5.04 11.98 -10.48
C ILE A 147 4.13 13.15 -10.11
N ILE A 148 3.44 13.08 -8.97
CA ILE A 148 2.36 14.02 -8.61
C ILE A 148 2.91 15.28 -7.95
N LEU A 149 3.89 15.12 -7.07
CA LEU A 149 4.43 16.18 -6.21
C LEU A 149 5.86 16.58 -6.56
N ASP A 150 6.50 15.88 -7.50
CA ASP A 150 7.88 16.12 -7.94
C ASP A 150 8.95 15.87 -6.85
N VAL A 151 8.71 14.89 -5.96
CA VAL A 151 9.57 14.63 -4.79
C VAL A 151 9.91 13.16 -4.63
N LYS A 152 11.06 12.85 -4.03
CA LYS A 152 11.37 11.50 -3.56
C LYS A 152 11.13 11.38 -2.06
N ILE A 153 10.70 10.19 -1.64
CA ILE A 153 10.51 9.84 -0.24
C ILE A 153 11.34 8.59 0.09
N SER A 154 11.82 8.49 1.33
CA SER A 154 12.55 7.32 1.79
C SER A 154 11.61 6.13 2.01
N LYS A 155 12.07 4.92 1.68
CA LYS A 155 11.41 3.65 2.00
C LYS A 155 12.23 2.75 2.94
N THR A 156 13.29 3.28 3.56
CA THR A 156 14.27 2.49 4.31
C THR A 156 13.71 1.79 5.54
N GLN A 157 12.58 2.25 6.09
CA GLN A 157 11.97 1.67 7.30
C GLN A 157 10.78 0.74 6.99
N GLN A 158 10.47 0.46 5.72
CA GLN A 158 9.31 -0.37 5.36
C GLN A 158 9.35 -1.77 5.99
N LEU A 159 10.54 -2.37 6.08
CA LEU A 159 10.74 -3.72 6.62
C LEU A 159 11.29 -3.69 8.06
N SER A 160 10.99 -2.63 8.81
CA SER A 160 11.47 -2.43 10.17
C SER A 160 10.68 -3.25 11.20
N ASN A 161 11.22 -3.40 12.41
CA ASN A 161 10.49 -4.02 13.51
C ASN A 161 9.47 -3.02 14.10
N TRP A 162 8.27 -3.00 13.53
CA TRP A 162 7.17 -2.16 13.99
C TRP A 162 6.57 -2.57 15.34
N GLU A 163 7.04 -3.65 15.95
CA GLU A 163 6.66 -4.08 17.31
C GLU A 163 7.67 -3.69 18.38
N ALA A 164 8.77 -3.01 18.01
CA ALA A 164 9.77 -2.56 18.96
C ALA A 164 9.14 -1.76 20.13
N ASP A 165 9.71 -1.88 21.32
CA ASP A 165 9.17 -1.22 22.52
C ASP A 165 9.07 0.30 22.31
N GLU A 166 10.08 0.87 21.67
CA GLU A 166 10.14 2.26 21.25
C GLU A 166 10.37 2.37 19.74
N LEU A 167 9.81 3.42 19.14
CA LEU A 167 10.04 3.73 17.71
C LEU A 167 11.18 4.73 17.58
N SER A 168 12.17 4.41 16.75
CA SER A 168 13.24 5.36 16.42
C SER A 168 12.69 6.58 15.68
N GLU A 169 13.42 7.69 15.71
CA GLU A 169 13.04 8.90 14.95
C GLU A 169 12.89 8.62 13.45
N SER A 170 13.73 7.74 12.89
CA SER A 170 13.66 7.36 11.47
C SER A 170 12.40 6.56 11.15
N GLN A 171 11.99 5.64 12.02
CA GLN A 171 10.72 4.91 11.91
C GLN A 171 9.54 5.88 12.01
N GLN A 172 9.56 6.78 12.99
CA GLN A 172 8.50 7.77 13.18
C GLN A 172 8.35 8.69 11.96
N LYS A 173 9.46 9.23 11.46
CA LYS A 173 9.49 10.12 10.30
C LYS A 173 8.99 9.42 9.04
N TYR A 174 9.42 8.18 8.81
CA TYR A 174 8.95 7.36 7.71
C TYR A 174 7.43 7.15 7.76
N ALA A 175 6.93 6.61 8.88
CA ALA A 175 5.53 6.28 9.07
C ALA A 175 4.63 7.53 8.93
N ALA A 176 5.05 8.66 9.52
CA ALA A 176 4.34 9.93 9.37
C ALA A 176 4.33 10.42 7.92
N THR A 177 5.43 10.24 7.18
CA THR A 177 5.57 10.65 5.79
C THR A 177 4.66 9.84 4.88
N ASP A 178 4.59 8.52 5.03
CA ASP A 178 3.80 7.66 4.13
C ASP A 178 2.29 7.93 4.22
N ALA A 179 1.76 8.21 5.42
CA ALA A 179 0.38 8.67 5.56
C ALA A 179 0.19 10.09 4.99
N TRP A 180 1.05 11.04 5.37
CA TRP A 180 0.94 12.44 4.96
C TRP A 180 1.04 12.62 3.45
N ILE A 181 2.00 11.96 2.79
CA ILE A 181 2.23 12.15 1.36
C ILE A 181 1.03 11.68 0.55
N CYS A 182 0.29 10.66 1.01
CA CYS A 182 -0.96 10.24 0.39
C CYS A 182 -2.00 11.37 0.41
N ARG A 183 -2.15 12.07 1.55
CA ARG A 183 -3.03 13.25 1.67
C ARG A 183 -2.63 14.35 0.67
N GLU A 184 -1.34 14.69 0.62
CA GLU A 184 -0.85 15.76 -0.26
C GLU A 184 -1.05 15.41 -1.75
N MET A 185 -0.77 14.16 -2.14
CA MET A 185 -1.03 13.69 -3.49
C MET A 185 -2.51 13.83 -3.85
N TYR A 186 -3.42 13.42 -2.97
CA TYR A 186 -4.86 13.55 -3.22
C TYR A 186 -5.28 15.01 -3.40
N LEU A 187 -4.81 15.91 -2.53
CA LEU A 187 -5.09 17.35 -2.66
C LEU A 187 -4.60 17.91 -3.99
N LYS A 188 -3.37 17.56 -4.41
CA LYS A 188 -2.81 18.00 -5.68
C LYS A 188 -3.62 17.47 -6.87
N LEU A 189 -4.03 16.21 -6.83
CA LEU A 189 -4.86 15.59 -7.88
C LEU A 189 -6.21 16.30 -8.01
N LEU A 190 -6.87 16.65 -6.90
CA LEU A 190 -8.16 17.37 -6.94
C LEU A 190 -8.08 18.73 -7.65
N CYS A 191 -6.91 19.37 -7.66
CA CYS A 191 -6.68 20.64 -8.34
C CYS A 191 -6.13 20.47 -9.78
N SER A 192 -6.04 19.24 -10.28
CA SER A 192 -5.42 18.93 -11.57
C SER A 192 -6.46 18.47 -12.58
N GLU A 193 -6.21 18.77 -13.85
CA GLU A 193 -7.05 18.27 -14.94
C GLU A 193 -6.92 16.74 -15.08
N LYS A 194 -8.05 16.08 -15.32
CA LYS A 194 -8.07 14.63 -15.58
C LYS A 194 -7.57 14.36 -16.99
N ASN A 195 -6.80 13.29 -17.12
CA ASN A 195 -6.33 12.77 -18.40
C ASN A 195 -6.26 11.25 -18.32
N PRO A 196 -7.39 10.53 -18.39
CA PRO A 196 -7.43 9.12 -18.11
C PRO A 196 -6.55 8.30 -19.05
N LEU A 197 -5.86 7.28 -18.52
CA LEU A 197 -5.13 6.31 -19.35
C LEU A 197 -6.07 5.59 -20.32
N THR A 198 -5.60 5.32 -21.53
CA THR A 198 -6.30 4.43 -22.46
C THR A 198 -6.18 2.96 -22.01
N PRO A 199 -7.09 2.07 -22.44
CA PRO A 199 -7.00 0.63 -22.14
C PRO A 199 -5.63 0.03 -22.49
N GLU A 200 -5.02 0.44 -23.60
CA GLU A 200 -3.71 -0.02 -24.06
C GLU A 200 -2.61 0.42 -23.11
N GLN A 201 -2.66 1.65 -22.61
CA GLN A 201 -1.68 2.17 -21.64
C GLN A 201 -1.78 1.50 -20.28
N MET A 202 -2.98 1.03 -19.91
CA MET A 202 -3.23 0.27 -18.67
C MET A 202 -2.70 -1.17 -18.72
N MET A 203 -2.44 -1.73 -19.90
CA MET A 203 -1.92 -3.09 -20.02
C MET A 203 -0.50 -3.18 -19.41
N PRO A 204 -0.17 -4.27 -18.70
CA PRO A 204 1.20 -4.47 -18.23
C PRO A 204 2.14 -4.49 -19.43
N ALA A 205 3.33 -3.88 -19.29
CA ALA A 205 4.34 -3.94 -20.33
C ALA A 205 4.65 -5.41 -20.65
N PRO A 206 4.86 -5.78 -21.93
CA PRO A 206 5.28 -7.13 -22.27
C PRO A 206 6.55 -7.46 -21.48
N PRO A 207 6.69 -8.71 -20.99
CA PRO A 207 7.90 -9.12 -20.28
C PRO A 207 9.12 -8.85 -21.17
N ALA A 208 10.17 -8.27 -20.60
CA ALA A 208 11.41 -8.04 -21.31
C ALA A 208 11.90 -9.36 -21.94
N PRO A 209 12.48 -9.33 -23.16
CA PRO A 209 13.10 -10.50 -23.75
C PRO A 209 14.10 -11.09 -22.76
N LYS A 210 14.00 -12.40 -22.51
CA LYS A 210 15.07 -13.10 -21.80
C LYS A 210 16.25 -13.16 -22.76
N GLU A 211 17.33 -12.47 -22.45
CA GLU A 211 18.62 -12.73 -23.08
C GLU A 211 18.97 -14.19 -22.77
N ASN A 212 18.86 -15.05 -23.78
CA ASN A 212 19.44 -16.38 -23.70
C ASN A 212 20.95 -16.19 -23.87
N SER A 213 21.69 -16.28 -22.76
CA SER A 213 23.12 -16.54 -22.79
C SER A 213 23.35 -17.97 -23.30
N THR A 214 23.37 -18.15 -24.62
CA THR A 214 24.00 -19.32 -25.25
C THR A 214 25.43 -18.92 -25.59
N GLU A 215 26.35 -19.16 -24.66
CA GLU A 215 27.77 -19.23 -24.97
C GLU A 215 28.44 -20.20 -23.98
N ASN A 216 29.30 -21.05 -24.55
CA ASN A 216 30.17 -22.06 -23.94
C ASN A 216 29.57 -23.47 -23.75
N ALA A 217 29.38 -24.16 -24.87
CA ALA A 217 29.62 -25.59 -24.95
C ALA A 217 31.03 -25.79 -25.53
N GLU A 218 32.02 -26.00 -24.66
CA GLU A 218 33.29 -26.65 -24.99
C GLU A 218 33.97 -27.12 -23.70
N ASN A 219 34.56 -28.32 -23.76
CA ASN A 219 35.25 -29.08 -22.71
C ASN A 219 34.38 -29.87 -21.71
N GLU A 220 34.24 -31.17 -21.94
CA GLU A 220 35.16 -32.17 -21.36
C GLU A 220 34.84 -33.58 -21.86
N GLY A 221 35.85 -34.20 -22.49
CA GLY A 221 35.85 -35.62 -22.80
C GLY A 221 36.35 -36.44 -21.60
N ASN A 222 35.57 -37.48 -21.29
CA ASN A 222 36.00 -38.80 -20.82
C ASN A 222 36.58 -38.94 -19.39
N LYS A 223 35.78 -39.53 -18.48
CA LYS A 223 36.24 -40.58 -17.55
C LYS A 223 35.07 -41.44 -17.05
N VAL A 224 35.35 -42.73 -16.90
CA VAL A 224 34.41 -43.86 -16.78
C VAL A 224 34.27 -44.30 -15.31
N ASN A 225 33.13 -44.95 -15.03
CA ASN A 225 32.82 -45.92 -13.95
C ASN A 225 32.51 -45.41 -12.53
N ALA A 226 31.28 -45.63 -12.06
CA ALA A 226 30.93 -46.78 -11.18
C ALA A 226 29.47 -46.68 -10.69
N ALA A 227 28.80 -47.83 -10.60
CA ALA A 227 27.39 -47.98 -10.23
C ALA A 227 27.14 -47.90 -8.72
N SER A 228 25.95 -47.44 -8.30
CA SER A 228 25.07 -48.19 -7.36
C SER A 228 23.74 -47.45 -7.05
N SER A 229 22.66 -48.23 -7.13
CA SER A 229 21.42 -48.24 -6.34
C SER A 229 20.75 -46.93 -5.85
N SER A 230 19.50 -46.70 -6.29
CA SER A 230 18.27 -46.92 -5.50
C SER A 230 17.12 -45.93 -5.79
N GLU A 231 15.97 -46.52 -6.11
CA GLU A 231 14.56 -46.12 -5.92
C GLU A 231 13.88 -44.93 -6.67
N PRO A 232 12.57 -45.06 -6.98
CA PRO A 232 11.90 -44.26 -8.00
C PRO A 232 11.21 -42.98 -7.47
N SER A 233 11.40 -41.90 -8.23
CA SER A 233 10.77 -40.59 -8.08
C SER A 233 9.24 -40.60 -8.20
N LYS A 234 8.53 -40.16 -7.15
CA LYS A 234 7.09 -39.84 -7.20
C LYS A 234 6.85 -38.47 -7.87
N LYS A 235 6.10 -38.50 -8.98
CA LYS A 235 5.58 -37.36 -9.76
C LYS A 235 4.92 -36.27 -8.89
N LYS A 236 5.47 -35.05 -8.88
CA LYS A 236 4.71 -33.84 -8.48
C LYS A 236 3.87 -33.35 -9.67
N LYS A 237 2.56 -33.62 -9.65
CA LYS A 237 1.58 -33.00 -10.56
C LYS A 237 1.63 -31.46 -10.40
N ARG A 238 2.09 -30.75 -11.44
CA ARG A 238 1.93 -29.29 -11.57
C ARG A 238 0.43 -28.97 -11.65
N ARG A 239 -0.17 -28.47 -10.55
CA ARG A 239 -1.49 -27.83 -10.63
C ARG A 239 -1.32 -26.52 -11.40
N LYS A 240 -1.88 -26.46 -12.62
CA LYS A 240 -2.08 -25.20 -13.36
C LYS A 240 -2.87 -24.24 -12.48
N ARG A 241 -2.25 -23.17 -11.99
CA ARG A 241 -2.96 -22.03 -11.42
C ARG A 241 -3.71 -21.33 -12.56
N ARG A 242 -5.04 -21.42 -12.54
CA ARG A 242 -5.90 -20.59 -13.40
C ARG A 242 -5.76 -19.13 -12.95
N ALA A 243 -5.58 -18.22 -13.91
CA ALA A 243 -5.52 -16.78 -13.68
C ALA A 243 -6.84 -16.28 -13.05
N PRO A 244 -6.82 -15.28 -12.15
CA PRO A 244 -8.04 -14.70 -11.61
C PRO A 244 -8.75 -13.89 -12.71
N SER A 245 -10.01 -14.23 -12.96
CA SER A 245 -10.91 -13.54 -13.89
C SER A 245 -11.37 -12.20 -13.29
N TYR A 246 -10.61 -11.13 -13.53
CA TYR A 246 -10.96 -9.78 -13.05
C TYR A 246 -11.97 -9.03 -13.94
N TYR A 247 -12.43 -9.62 -15.05
CA TYR A 247 -13.42 -8.99 -15.93
C TYR A 247 -14.52 -9.98 -16.33
N ARG A 248 -15.54 -10.14 -15.48
CA ARG A 248 -16.86 -10.60 -15.91
C ARG A 248 -17.94 -10.21 -14.91
N ARG A 249 -18.63 -9.10 -15.17
CA ARG A 249 -20.11 -8.96 -15.12
C ARG A 249 -20.52 -7.49 -15.29
N ARG A 250 -20.93 -7.13 -16.50
CA ARG A 250 -22.01 -6.16 -16.75
C ARG A 250 -22.80 -6.63 -17.96
N SER A 251 -23.88 -7.35 -17.71
CA SER A 251 -25.12 -7.22 -18.49
C SER A 251 -26.24 -7.97 -17.79
N ARG A 252 -27.45 -7.39 -17.84
CA ARG A 252 -28.77 -7.88 -17.40
C ARG A 252 -29.22 -7.48 -15.99
N GLN A 253 -29.68 -6.22 -15.90
CA GLN A 253 -30.99 -5.93 -15.29
C GLN A 253 -31.49 -4.57 -15.79
N LYS A 254 -32.30 -4.60 -16.85
CA LYS A 254 -33.28 -3.57 -17.22
C LYS A 254 -34.38 -4.27 -18.00
N LYS A 255 -35.50 -4.55 -17.34
CA LYS A 255 -36.87 -4.67 -17.86
C LYS A 255 -37.76 -5.05 -16.66
N THR A 256 -38.93 -4.42 -16.59
CA THR A 256 -39.86 -4.21 -15.44
C THR A 256 -39.49 -2.90 -14.73
N ASP A 257 -40.22 -1.79 -14.85
CA ASP A 257 -41.67 -1.62 -14.89
C ASP A 257 -42.10 -0.47 -15.82
N ASN A 258 -43.16 -0.72 -16.60
CA ASN A 258 -43.96 0.33 -17.21
C ASN A 258 -45.38 -0.23 -17.40
N LYS A 259 -46.27 0.02 -16.43
CA LYS A 259 -47.74 0.03 -16.57
C LYS A 259 -48.41 0.38 -15.23
N VAL A 260 -48.69 1.67 -15.04
CA VAL A 260 -49.89 2.14 -14.33
C VAL A 260 -50.37 3.39 -15.06
N GLN A 261 -51.30 3.18 -15.98
CA GLN A 261 -52.46 4.02 -16.30
C GLN A 261 -53.46 3.12 -17.01
#